data_AF-A0A7J6H5C4-F1
#
_entry.id   AF-A0A7J6H5C4-F1
#
_cell.length_a   1.000
_cell.length_b   1.000
_cell.length_c   1.000
_cell.angle_alpha   90.00
_cell.angle_beta   90.00
_cell.angle_gamma   90.00
#
_symmetry.space_group_name_H-M   'P 1'
#
loop_
_entity.id
_entity.type
_entity.pdbx_description
1 polymer ?
#
loop_
_entity_poly.entity_id
_entity_poly.type
_entity_poly.pdbx_seq_one_letter_code
_entity_poly.pdbx_strand_id
1 'polypeptide(L)'
;YRQFSKKYLSLSATKKLHALILKTQLSCDPFYATQMVRLYAIYGDLYSARYVFDKSPNRSVYLWNSIIRAHAQAHRFVHTFSLLRSMLMSDIEPDGFTFACVNNSETGSYKVMLSNIYAGNERWDDARELRDYKGENQMSKMPGLSWSAGY
;
A
#
# COMPACT_ATOMS: atom_id res chain seq x y z
N TYR A 1 6.21 -7.63 12.41
CA TYR A 1 5.01 -8.29 11.83
C TYR A 1 5.26 -9.60 11.05
N ARG A 2 6.39 -10.34 11.19
CA ARG A 2 6.72 -11.44 10.26
C ARG A 2 6.49 -12.90 10.73
N GLN A 3 5.88 -13.16 11.90
CA GLN A 3 5.85 -14.53 12.48
C GLN A 3 4.49 -15.18 12.79
N PHE A 4 3.35 -14.47 12.71
CA PHE A 4 2.06 -15.07 13.14
C PHE A 4 1.21 -15.74 12.05
N SER A 5 1.48 -15.56 10.74
CA SER A 5 0.53 -15.99 9.68
C SER A 5 0.73 -17.40 9.09
N LYS A 6 1.85 -18.08 9.37
CA LYS A 6 2.23 -19.30 8.62
C LYS A 6 1.38 -20.56 8.89
N LYS A 7 0.51 -20.59 9.92
CA LYS A 7 0.06 -21.87 10.52
C LYS A 7 -1.37 -22.34 10.21
N TYR A 8 -2.26 -21.57 9.56
CA TYR A 8 -3.72 -21.87 9.67
C TYR A 8 -4.59 -22.12 8.42
N LEU A 9 -4.21 -21.82 7.15
CA LEU A 9 -5.15 -22.03 6.02
C LEU A 9 -4.58 -22.74 4.76
N SER A 10 -3.57 -22.15 4.11
CA SER A 10 -3.14 -22.42 2.72
C SER A 10 -4.09 -21.90 1.62
N LEU A 11 -3.55 -21.59 0.44
CA LEU A 11 -4.25 -20.92 -0.66
C LEU A 11 -5.50 -21.67 -1.15
N SER A 12 -5.48 -23.01 -1.13
CA SER A 12 -6.64 -23.82 -1.55
C SER A 12 -7.81 -23.69 -0.57
N ALA A 13 -7.54 -23.65 0.74
CA ALA A 13 -8.55 -23.36 1.76
C ALA A 13 -9.02 -21.90 1.70
N THR A 14 -8.14 -20.93 1.41
CA THR A 14 -8.54 -19.53 1.17
C THR A 14 -9.52 -19.43 0.01
N LYS A 15 -9.29 -20.15 -1.11
CA LYS A 15 -10.24 -20.18 -2.24
C LYS A 15 -11.58 -20.83 -1.88
N LYS A 16 -11.59 -21.91 -1.07
CA LYS A 16 -12.83 -22.51 -0.53
C LYS A 16 -13.59 -21.55 0.40
N LEU A 17 -12.88 -20.85 1.29
CA LEU A 17 -13.45 -19.87 2.22
C LEU A 17 -14.03 -18.66 1.49
N HIS A 18 -13.35 -18.14 0.47
CA HIS A 18 -13.86 -17.07 -0.38
C HIS A 18 -15.13 -17.50 -1.14
N ALA A 19 -15.16 -18.71 -1.70
CA ALA A 19 -16.37 -19.25 -2.33
C ALA A 19 -17.55 -19.40 -1.35
N LEU A 20 -17.29 -19.74 -0.08
CA LEU A 20 -18.31 -19.77 0.97
C LEU A 20 -18.83 -18.35 1.29
N ILE A 21 -17.94 -17.38 1.47
CA ILE A 21 -18.27 -15.97 1.77
C ILE A 21 -19.08 -15.31 0.65
N LEU A 22 -18.83 -15.66 -0.62
CA LEU A 22 -19.65 -15.24 -1.74
C LEU A 22 -21.06 -15.86 -1.70
N LYS A 23 -21.18 -17.15 -1.34
CA LYS A 23 -22.48 -17.84 -1.21
C LYS A 23 -23.33 -17.29 -0.06
N THR A 24 -22.71 -16.89 1.04
CA THR A 24 -23.40 -16.35 2.22
C THR A 24 -23.59 -14.82 2.18
N GLN A 25 -23.24 -14.17 1.07
CA GLN A 25 -23.26 -12.70 0.88
C GLN A 25 -22.41 -11.88 1.87
N LEU A 26 -21.62 -12.53 2.74
CA LEU A 26 -20.71 -11.87 3.68
C LEU A 26 -19.60 -11.07 2.97
N SER A 27 -19.39 -11.28 1.66
CA SER A 27 -18.50 -10.47 0.82
C SER A 27 -18.86 -8.98 0.75
N CYS A 28 -20.11 -8.61 1.07
CA CYS A 28 -20.57 -7.22 1.09
C CYS A 28 -20.08 -6.45 2.34
N ASP A 29 -19.70 -7.15 3.40
CA ASP A 29 -19.17 -6.57 4.63
C ASP A 29 -17.65 -6.28 4.47
N PRO A 30 -17.20 -5.03 4.69
CA PRO A 30 -15.79 -4.64 4.59
C PRO A 30 -14.84 -5.48 5.46
N PHE A 31 -15.31 -6.05 6.57
CA PHE A 31 -14.51 -6.91 7.45
C PHE A 31 -14.05 -8.18 6.72
N TYR A 32 -15.00 -8.95 6.16
CA TYR A 32 -14.67 -10.19 5.46
C TYR A 32 -13.87 -9.93 4.18
N ALA A 33 -14.19 -8.88 3.43
CA ALA A 33 -13.39 -8.43 2.29
C ALA A 33 -11.94 -8.13 2.71
N THR A 34 -11.74 -7.43 3.83
CA THR A 34 -10.40 -7.11 4.37
C THR A 34 -9.62 -8.36 4.74
N GLN A 35 -10.24 -9.34 5.40
CA GLN A 35 -9.58 -10.60 5.74
C GLN A 35 -9.24 -11.43 4.49
N MET A 36 -10.11 -11.47 3.49
CA MET A 36 -9.83 -12.16 2.22
C MET A 36 -8.64 -11.54 1.48
N VAL A 37 -8.59 -10.20 1.35
CA VAL A 37 -7.44 -9.49 0.75
C VAL A 37 -6.13 -9.82 1.48
N ARG A 38 -6.14 -9.81 2.82
CA ARG A 38 -4.96 -10.15 3.64
C ARG A 38 -4.50 -11.60 3.44
N LEU A 39 -5.44 -12.55 3.41
CA LEU A 39 -5.12 -13.97 3.19
C LEU A 39 -4.54 -14.21 1.80
N TYR A 40 -5.13 -13.63 0.75
CA TYR A 40 -4.57 -13.73 -0.61
C TYR A 40 -3.19 -13.07 -0.74
N ALA A 41 -2.98 -11.92 -0.09
CA ALA A 41 -1.69 -11.25 -0.05
C ALA A 41 -0.60 -12.08 0.66
N ILE A 42 -0.92 -12.79 1.75
CA ILE A 42 -0.01 -13.71 2.45
C ILE A 42 0.51 -14.82 1.53
N TYR A 43 -0.31 -15.28 0.58
CA TYR A 43 0.08 -16.30 -0.42
C TYR A 43 0.57 -15.71 -1.75
N GLY A 44 0.73 -14.38 -1.85
CA GLY A 44 1.19 -13.69 -3.07
C GLY A 44 0.17 -13.64 -4.23
N ASP A 45 -1.06 -14.15 -4.04
CA ASP A 45 -2.14 -14.13 -5.04
C ASP A 45 -2.80 -12.73 -5.08
N LEU A 46 -2.03 -11.73 -5.50
CA LEU A 46 -2.47 -10.34 -5.59
C LEU A 46 -3.58 -10.14 -6.64
N TYR A 47 -3.72 -11.07 -7.59
CA TYR A 47 -4.84 -11.04 -8.54
C TYR A 47 -6.16 -11.33 -7.82
N SER A 48 -6.22 -12.41 -7.04
CA SER A 48 -7.41 -12.72 -6.25
C SER A 48 -7.67 -11.68 -5.16
N ALA A 49 -6.62 -11.13 -4.53
CA ALA A 49 -6.76 -10.00 -3.59
C ALA A 49 -7.40 -8.77 -4.27
N ARG A 50 -6.92 -8.41 -5.47
CA ARG A 50 -7.44 -7.28 -6.23
C ARG A 50 -8.89 -7.52 -6.68
N TYR A 51 -9.23 -8.74 -7.11
CA TYR A 51 -10.61 -9.11 -7.47
C TYR A 51 -11.59 -8.93 -6.30
N VAL A 52 -11.22 -9.38 -5.08
CA VAL A 52 -12.04 -9.16 -3.87
C VAL A 52 -12.23 -7.67 -3.60
N PHE A 53 -11.14 -6.89 -3.70
CA PHE A 53 -11.18 -5.45 -3.50
C PHE A 53 -12.12 -4.75 -4.50
N ASP A 54 -11.98 -5.04 -5.80
CA ASP A 54 -12.77 -4.40 -6.85
C ASP A 54 -14.26 -4.77 -6.74
N LYS A 55 -14.58 -6.00 -6.33
CA LYS A 55 -15.96 -6.48 -6.11
C LYS A 55 -16.60 -6.06 -4.79
N SER A 56 -15.84 -5.50 -3.85
CA SER A 56 -16.40 -5.03 -2.58
C SER A 56 -17.12 -3.68 -2.78
N PRO A 57 -18.43 -3.57 -2.47
CA PRO A 57 -19.18 -2.33 -2.67
C PRO A 57 -18.84 -1.28 -1.61
N ASN A 58 -18.63 -1.71 -0.36
CA ASN A 58 -18.29 -0.83 0.76
C ASN A 58 -16.81 -1.01 1.11
N ARG A 59 -15.98 -0.05 0.72
CA ARG A 59 -14.53 -0.12 0.92
C ARG A 59 -14.12 0.68 2.15
N SER A 60 -13.82 0.00 3.25
CA SER A 60 -13.29 0.67 4.45
C SER A 60 -11.83 1.10 4.27
N VAL A 61 -11.38 2.06 5.10
CA VAL A 61 -9.95 2.43 5.22
C VAL A 61 -9.06 1.19 5.41
N TYR A 62 -9.50 0.22 6.24
CA TYR A 62 -8.79 -1.04 6.45
C TYR A 62 -8.67 -1.92 5.21
N LEU A 63 -9.68 -1.92 4.32
CA LEU A 63 -9.66 -2.66 3.07
C LEU A 63 -8.68 -2.01 2.07
N TRP A 64 -8.77 -0.69 1.90
CA TRP A 64 -7.82 0.12 1.12
C TRP A 64 -6.38 -0.10 1.58
N ASN A 65 -6.12 0.07 2.88
CA ASN A 65 -4.81 -0.15 3.49
C ASN A 65 -4.28 -1.56 3.25
N SER A 66 -5.14 -2.57 3.31
CA SER A 66 -4.74 -3.96 3.10
C SER A 66 -4.34 -4.23 1.64
N ILE A 67 -5.04 -3.67 0.65
CA ILE A 67 -4.66 -3.84 -0.77
C ILE A 67 -3.45 -2.98 -1.15
N ILE A 68 -3.37 -1.72 -0.69
CA ILE A 68 -2.23 -0.83 -0.93
C ILE A 68 -0.94 -1.45 -0.36
N ARG A 69 -0.99 -1.94 0.89
CA ARG A 69 0.13 -2.64 1.53
C ARG A 69 0.53 -3.89 0.76
N ALA A 70 -0.42 -4.69 0.29
CA ALA A 70 -0.13 -5.91 -0.45
C ALA A 70 0.62 -5.65 -1.77
N HIS A 71 0.25 -4.59 -2.51
CA HIS A 71 0.98 -4.17 -3.71
C HIS A 71 2.33 -3.53 -3.38
N ALA A 72 2.43 -2.71 -2.33
CA ALA A 72 3.68 -2.09 -1.88
C ALA A 72 4.74 -3.13 -1.45
N GLN A 73 4.34 -4.13 -0.65
CA GLN A 73 5.21 -5.22 -0.19
C GLN A 73 5.66 -6.16 -1.31
N ALA A 74 4.97 -6.18 -2.44
CA ALA A 74 5.36 -6.91 -3.64
C ALA A 74 6.07 -6.02 -4.68
N HIS A 75 6.49 -4.81 -4.30
CA HIS A 75 7.17 -3.82 -5.16
C HIS A 75 6.38 -3.46 -6.43
N ARG A 76 5.04 -3.61 -6.43
CA ARG A 76 4.15 -3.33 -7.57
C ARG A 76 3.73 -1.86 -7.59
N PHE A 77 4.70 -0.94 -7.56
CA PHE A 77 4.51 0.47 -7.26
C PHE A 77 3.48 1.19 -8.13
N VAL A 78 3.42 0.90 -9.44
CA VAL A 78 2.40 1.47 -10.36
C VAL A 78 0.97 1.20 -9.87
N HIS A 79 0.70 -0.02 -9.40
CA HIS A 79 -0.59 -0.38 -8.82
C HIS A 79 -0.78 0.23 -7.43
N THR A 80 0.27 0.31 -6.61
CA THR A 80 0.22 0.97 -5.30
C THR A 80 -0.19 2.44 -5.42
N PHE A 81 0.42 3.21 -6.34
CA PHE A 81 0.08 4.62 -6.56
C PHE A 81 -1.29 4.79 -7.22
N SER A 82 -1.66 3.91 -8.16
CA SER A 82 -3.02 3.91 -8.74
C SER A 82 -4.09 3.69 -7.66
N LEU A 83 -3.87 2.78 -6.72
CA LEU A 83 -4.75 2.56 -5.57
C LEU A 83 -4.75 3.75 -4.61
N LEU A 84 -3.60 4.28 -4.21
CA LEU A 84 -3.52 5.44 -3.32
C LEU A 84 -4.23 6.67 -3.91
N ARG A 85 -4.00 6.96 -5.20
CA ARG A 85 -4.72 8.03 -5.91
C ARG A 85 -6.22 7.76 -5.95
N SER A 86 -6.65 6.52 -6.20
CA SER A 86 -8.07 6.18 -6.21
C SER A 86 -8.72 6.25 -4.81
N MET A 87 -7.95 6.12 -3.74
CA MET A 87 -8.40 6.33 -2.35
C MET A 87 -8.54 7.84 -2.06
N LEU A 88 -7.53 8.64 -2.41
CA LEU A 88 -7.55 10.11 -2.27
C LEU A 88 -8.65 10.79 -3.08
N MET A 89 -9.02 10.23 -4.25
CA MET A 89 -10.13 10.68 -5.07
C MET A 89 -11.50 10.13 -4.62
N SER A 90 -11.58 9.44 -3.49
CA SER A 90 -12.82 8.95 -2.87
C SER A 90 -13.04 9.63 -1.53
N ASP A 91 -14.27 9.63 -1.01
CA ASP A 91 -14.65 10.25 0.27
C ASP A 91 -14.06 9.53 1.52
N ILE A 92 -13.00 8.75 1.35
CA ILE A 92 -12.39 7.89 2.36
C ILE A 92 -11.00 8.43 2.69
N GLU A 93 -10.92 9.12 3.83
CA GLU A 93 -9.68 9.75 4.27
C GLU A 93 -8.59 8.71 4.60
N PRO A 94 -7.35 8.86 4.06
CA PRO A 94 -6.21 8.02 4.43
C PRO A 94 -5.77 8.24 5.88
N ASP A 95 -5.56 7.14 6.61
CA ASP A 95 -5.02 7.14 7.97
C ASP A 95 -3.49 7.08 7.97
N GLY A 96 -2.84 7.33 9.12
CA GLY A 96 -1.37 7.24 9.26
C GLY A 96 -0.78 5.88 8.85
N PHE A 97 -1.57 4.80 8.87
CA PHE A 97 -1.14 3.49 8.42
C PHE A 97 -1.05 3.39 6.89
N THR A 98 -1.88 4.13 6.14
CA THR A 98 -1.75 4.27 4.68
C THR A 98 -0.36 4.80 4.32
N PHE A 99 0.07 5.90 4.94
CA PHE A 99 1.39 6.54 4.72
C PHE A 99 2.53 5.60 5.12
N ALA A 100 2.46 5.00 6.32
CA ALA A 100 3.47 4.06 6.79
C ALA A 100 3.67 2.84 5.86
N CYS A 101 2.63 2.43 5.13
CA CYS A 101 2.74 1.32 4.16
C CYS A 101 3.52 1.68 2.90
N VAL A 102 3.57 2.96 2.50
CA VAL A 102 4.34 3.39 1.31
C VAL A 102 5.74 3.89 1.69
N ASN A 103 5.90 4.51 2.87
CA ASN A 103 7.19 5.03 3.34
C ASN A 103 8.26 3.95 3.56
N ASN A 104 7.84 2.72 3.87
CA ASN A 104 8.71 1.55 4.04
C ASN A 104 9.15 0.92 2.70
N SER A 105 8.84 1.52 1.54
CA SER A 105 9.55 1.19 0.31
C SER A 105 10.93 1.89 0.30
N GLU A 106 11.96 1.29 -0.31
CA GLU A 106 13.35 1.77 -0.17
C GLU A 106 13.82 2.66 -1.34
N THR A 107 13.00 2.82 -2.38
CA THR A 107 13.37 3.43 -3.66
C THR A 107 13.16 4.96 -3.72
N GLY A 108 14.15 5.80 -3.38
CA GLY A 108 14.01 7.26 -3.21
C GLY A 108 13.18 8.07 -4.25
N SER A 109 12.95 7.56 -5.46
CA SER A 109 11.98 8.09 -6.42
C SER A 109 10.51 8.13 -5.93
N TYR A 110 10.08 7.23 -5.02
CA TYR A 110 8.71 7.26 -4.49
C TYR A 110 8.44 8.51 -3.64
N LYS A 111 9.44 9.01 -2.90
CA LYS A 111 9.29 10.17 -1.99
C LYS A 111 8.85 11.42 -2.74
N VAL A 112 9.49 11.68 -3.88
CA VAL A 112 9.16 12.82 -4.74
C VAL A 112 7.72 12.71 -5.24
N MET A 113 7.34 11.56 -5.82
CA MET A 113 6.00 11.33 -6.36
C MET A 113 4.92 11.43 -5.28
N LEU A 114 5.12 10.81 -4.11
CA LEU A 114 4.21 10.93 -2.98
C LEU A 114 4.10 12.37 -2.47
N SER A 115 5.21 13.07 -2.27
CA SER A 115 5.18 14.46 -1.80
C SER A 115 4.42 15.39 -2.76
N ASN A 116 4.45 15.10 -4.06
CA ASN A 116 3.68 15.85 -5.06
C ASN A 116 2.20 15.45 -5.05
N ILE A 117 1.87 14.18 -4.81
CA ILE A 117 0.49 13.72 -4.63
C ILE A 117 -0.12 14.40 -3.38
N TYR A 118 0.58 14.39 -2.24
CA TYR A 118 0.06 15.00 -1.01
C TYR A 118 0.00 16.53 -1.08
N ALA A 119 1.01 17.19 -1.65
CA ALA A 119 0.94 18.64 -1.95
C ALA A 119 -0.25 18.99 -2.85
N GLY A 120 -0.53 18.18 -3.88
CA GLY A 120 -1.67 18.37 -4.78
C GLY A 120 -3.04 18.04 -4.16
N ASN A 121 -3.09 17.51 -2.94
CA ASN A 121 -4.31 17.30 -2.15
C ASN A 121 -4.32 18.20 -0.89
N GLU A 122 -3.57 19.30 -0.91
CA GLU A 122 -3.43 20.28 0.19
C GLU A 122 -2.85 19.72 1.51
N ARG A 123 -2.37 18.47 1.50
CA ARG A 123 -1.75 17.78 2.64
C ARG A 123 -0.25 18.10 2.73
N TRP A 124 0.03 19.39 2.97
CA TRP A 124 1.39 19.95 2.94
C TRP A 124 2.30 19.44 4.05
N ASP A 125 1.76 19.10 5.21
CA ASP A 125 2.57 18.60 6.33
C ASP A 125 3.03 17.15 6.10
N ASP A 126 2.15 16.26 5.62
CA ASP A 126 2.54 14.92 5.16
C ASP A 126 3.56 15.00 4.00
N ALA A 127 3.35 15.94 3.06
CA ALA A 127 4.28 16.17 1.96
C ALA A 127 5.67 16.65 2.44
N ARG A 128 5.72 17.44 3.51
CA ARG A 128 6.96 17.92 4.14
C ARG A 128 7.67 16.78 4.88
N GLU A 129 6.94 16.02 5.70
CA GLU A 129 7.49 14.86 6.44
C GLU A 129 8.24 13.89 5.51
N LEU A 130 7.67 13.59 4.33
CA LEU A 130 8.29 12.70 3.34
C LEU A 130 9.54 13.25 2.67
N ARG A 131 9.63 14.57 2.52
CA ARG A 131 10.80 15.27 1.97
C ARG A 131 11.92 15.35 3.02
N ASP A 132 11.55 15.51 4.28
CA ASP A 132 12.47 15.64 5.41
C ASP A 132 12.90 14.29 6.00
N TYR A 133 12.15 13.20 5.73
CA TYR A 133 12.48 11.83 6.14
C TYR A 133 13.79 11.36 5.50
N LYS A 134 14.91 11.60 6.18
CA LYS A 134 16.21 10.98 5.92
C LYS A 134 16.11 9.51 6.31
N GLY A 135 16.22 8.61 5.34
CA GLY A 135 16.19 7.18 5.60
C GLY A 135 17.38 6.76 6.46
N GLU A 136 17.16 5.84 7.40
CA GLU A 136 18.20 5.39 8.34
C GLU A 136 19.36 4.63 7.68
N ASN A 137 19.22 4.24 6.40
CA ASN A 137 20.34 3.81 5.58
C ASN A 137 20.92 4.98 4.77
N GLN A 138 22.21 5.22 4.99
CA GLN A 138 23.01 6.31 4.42
C GLN A 138 23.01 6.30 2.89
N MET A 139 22.15 7.09 2.25
CA MET A 139 22.52 7.71 0.97
C MET A 139 23.47 8.88 1.26
N SER A 140 24.74 8.54 1.45
CA SER A 140 25.82 9.50 1.24
C SER A 140 25.63 10.09 -0.16
N LYS A 141 25.33 11.38 -0.25
CA LYS A 141 25.48 12.10 -1.52
C LYS A 141 26.96 11.99 -1.89
N MET A 142 27.30 11.30 -2.98
CA MET A 142 28.60 11.55 -3.60
C MET A 142 28.66 13.06 -3.88
N PRO A 143 29.62 13.81 -3.30
CA PRO A 143 29.72 15.22 -3.55
C PRO A 143 29.85 15.45 -5.05
N GLY A 144 29.03 16.34 -5.59
CA GLY A 144 29.06 16.62 -7.02
C GLY A 144 30.45 17.10 -7.42
N LEU A 145 31.05 16.44 -8.41
CA LEU A 145 32.28 16.88 -9.06
C LEU A 145 32.00 18.15 -9.89
N SER A 146 31.89 19.29 -9.19
CA SER A 146 31.99 20.61 -9.80
C SER A 146 33.42 21.12 -9.60
N TRP A 147 34.31 20.78 -10.55
CA TRP A 147 35.63 21.39 -10.65
C TRP A 147 35.48 22.86 -11.07
N SER A 148 35.37 23.77 -10.10
CA SER A 148 35.77 25.16 -10.27
C SER A 148 37.25 25.29 -9.90
N ALA A 149 38.13 24.78 -10.77
CA ALA A 149 39.52 25.18 -10.74
C ALA A 149 39.58 26.64 -11.24
N GLY A 150 39.85 27.57 -10.33
CA GLY A 150 40.20 28.94 -10.70
C GLY A 150 41.54 28.94 -11.44
N TYR A 151 41.61 29.73 -12.52
CA TYR A 151 42.85 30.11 -13.18
C TYR A 151 43.58 31.19 -12.37
#